data_AF-A0A9K3L3H9-F1
#
_entry.id   AF-A0A9K3L3H9-F1
#
_cell.length_a   1.000
_cell.length_b   1.000
_cell.length_c   1.000
_cell.angle_alpha   90.00
_cell.angle_beta   90.00
_cell.angle_gamma   90.00
#
_symmetry.space_group_name_H-M   'P 1'
#
loop_
_entity.id
_entity.type
_entity.pdbx_description
1 polymer ?
#
loop_
_entity_poly.entity_id
_entity_poly.type
_entity_poly.pdbx_seq_one_letter_code
_entity_poly.pdbx_strand_id
1 'polypeptide(L)'
;MWHHNALFWQLVCGAMMLHILAFGDAFHHTYEAVFPQNYTPGPGNRTAQYEEENTYSNLISISFPRLNLLNLNFGYHNAHHKRPMVPWYRLPSYHDKLYPTSNVIRSKVEGSADSHITLAEYACPQILSLKDIFASWHRHRLRRVLEEDYGEVHPLEAIDRARDFVGTLGASFLTVQQARIDILTWKFMGL
;
A
#
# COMPACT_ATOMS: atom_id res chain seq x y z
N MET A 1 -3.37 1.08 41.13
CA MET A 1 -3.23 -0.20 40.38
C MET A 1 -3.84 -0.15 38.97
N TRP A 2 -4.16 1.01 38.40
CA TRP A 2 -4.78 1.12 37.06
C TRP A 2 -3.78 1.16 35.90
N HIS A 3 -2.48 1.25 36.19
CA HIS A 3 -1.44 1.52 35.19
C HIS A 3 -0.98 0.29 34.40
N HIS A 4 -1.02 -0.93 34.96
CA HIS A 4 -0.58 -2.13 34.25
C HIS A 4 -1.59 -2.58 33.18
N ASN A 5 -2.90 -2.49 33.48
CA ASN A 5 -3.94 -2.77 32.49
C ASN A 5 -3.93 -1.73 31.36
N ALA A 6 -3.74 -0.45 31.69
CA ALA A 6 -3.62 0.61 30.68
C ALA A 6 -2.39 0.42 29.79
N LEU A 7 -1.23 0.08 30.37
CA LEU A 7 -0.01 -0.21 29.61
C LEU A 7 -0.20 -1.43 28.69
N PHE A 8 -0.80 -2.51 29.20
CA PHE A 8 -1.09 -3.70 28.41
C PHE A 8 -1.94 -3.35 27.17
N TRP A 9 -3.06 -2.64 27.35
CA TRP A 9 -3.91 -2.26 26.22
C TRP A 9 -3.24 -1.27 25.28
N GLN A 10 -2.41 -0.35 25.79
CA GLN A 10 -1.60 0.53 24.95
C GLN A 10 -0.64 -0.25 24.05
N LEU A 11 0.02 -1.29 24.58
CA LEU A 11 0.91 -2.15 23.82
C LEU A 11 0.15 -2.97 22.78
N VAL A 12 -1.01 -3.53 23.14
CA VAL A 12 -1.86 -4.30 22.19
C VAL A 12 -2.34 -3.40 21.05
N CYS A 13 -2.92 -2.22 21.37
CA CYS A 13 -3.38 -1.28 20.35
C CYS A 13 -2.23 -0.75 19.50
N GLY A 14 -1.08 -0.43 20.11
CA GLY A 14 0.12 0.00 19.40
C GLY A 14 0.63 -1.07 18.44
N ALA A 15 0.71 -2.32 18.89
CA ALA A 15 1.09 -3.44 18.02
C ALA A 15 0.09 -3.61 16.87
N MET A 16 -1.22 -3.61 17.15
CA MET A 16 -2.24 -3.70 16.10
C MET A 16 -2.14 -2.57 15.08
N MET A 17 -1.95 -1.34 15.54
CA MET A 17 -1.75 -0.16 14.68
C MET A 17 -0.53 -0.35 13.78
N LEU A 18 0.61 -0.78 14.33
CA LEU A 18 1.83 -1.03 13.56
C LEU A 18 1.61 -2.13 12.49
N HIS A 19 0.85 -3.18 12.79
CA HIS A 19 0.54 -4.22 11.81
C HIS A 19 -0.35 -3.70 10.67
N ILE A 20 -1.36 -2.88 10.99
CA ILE A 20 -2.25 -2.27 9.99
C ILE A 20 -1.46 -1.32 9.08
N LEU A 21 -0.59 -0.49 9.66
CA LEU A 21 0.25 0.44 8.90
C LEU A 21 1.28 -0.31 8.05
N ALA A 22 1.99 -1.29 8.62
CA ALA A 22 2.97 -2.08 7.88
C ALA A 22 2.34 -2.84 6.71
N PHE A 23 1.13 -3.38 6.89
CA PHE A 23 0.38 -4.01 5.81
C PHE A 23 0.04 -3.02 4.68
N GLY A 24 -0.52 -1.86 5.02
CA GLY A 24 -0.90 -0.86 4.01
C GLY A 24 0.30 -0.30 3.26
N ASP A 25 1.38 0.03 3.98
CA ASP A 25 2.57 0.65 3.43
C ASP A 25 3.36 -0.30 2.53
N ALA A 26 3.28 -1.61 2.79
CA ALA A 26 3.90 -2.63 1.97
C ALA A 26 3.46 -2.60 0.50
N PHE A 27 2.27 -2.06 0.21
CA PHE A 27 1.69 -2.06 -1.13
C PHE A 27 1.52 -0.66 -1.72
N HIS A 28 2.16 0.36 -1.17
CA HIS A 28 2.02 1.72 -1.65
C HIS A 28 2.89 2.04 -2.86
N HIS A 29 4.01 1.32 -3.02
CA HIS A 29 5.00 1.62 -4.05
C HIS A 29 5.61 0.39 -4.70
N THR A 30 5.98 0.52 -5.96
CA THR A 30 6.79 -0.42 -6.75
C THR A 30 8.13 0.20 -7.15
N TYR A 31 8.63 1.15 -6.34
CA TYR A 31 9.92 1.77 -6.61
C TYR A 31 11.06 0.75 -6.57
N GLU A 32 12.07 0.98 -7.40
CA GLU A 32 13.30 0.20 -7.33
C GLU A 32 13.97 0.40 -5.96
N ALA A 33 14.33 -0.72 -5.33
CA ALA A 33 15.07 -0.71 -4.08
C ALA A 33 16.52 -0.27 -4.32
N VAL A 34 16.91 0.88 -3.77
CA VAL A 34 18.29 1.37 -3.84
C VAL A 34 18.98 1.08 -2.52
N PHE A 35 19.89 0.11 -2.51
CA PHE A 35 20.66 -0.24 -1.32
C PHE A 35 21.91 0.64 -1.19
N PRO A 36 22.20 1.21 0.00
CA PRO A 36 23.32 2.14 0.19
C PRO A 36 24.68 1.57 -0.21
N GLN A 37 24.88 0.25 -0.04
CA GLN A 37 26.15 -0.43 -0.36
C GLN A 37 26.42 -0.49 -1.87
N ASN A 38 25.38 -0.38 -2.70
CA ASN A 38 25.43 -0.40 -4.15
C ASN A 38 24.73 0.84 -4.73
N TYR A 39 24.87 2.01 -4.07
CA TYR A 39 24.25 3.24 -4.58
C TYR A 39 24.83 3.59 -5.96
N THR A 40 24.16 3.12 -6.99
CA THR A 40 24.16 3.71 -8.31
C THR A 40 23.00 4.69 -8.35
N PRO A 41 23.17 5.92 -8.85
CA PRO A 41 22.01 6.74 -9.19
C PRO A 41 21.06 5.88 -10.01
N GLY A 42 19.83 5.67 -9.51
CA GLY A 42 18.85 4.80 -10.15
C GLY A 42 18.65 5.19 -11.62
N PRO A 43 18.19 4.26 -12.48
CA PRO A 43 18.03 4.52 -13.89
C PRO A 43 17.00 5.64 -14.12
N GLY A 44 17.48 6.77 -14.67
CA GLY A 44 16.66 7.88 -15.12
C GLY A 44 16.22 8.88 -14.06
N ASN A 45 15.69 10.01 -14.53
CA ASN A 45 15.07 11.01 -13.66
C ASN A 45 13.82 10.39 -13.03
N ARG A 46 13.78 10.25 -11.69
CA ARG A 46 12.55 9.98 -10.91
C ARG A 46 11.59 11.15 -11.09
N THR A 47 10.92 11.20 -12.23
CA THR A 47 10.01 12.27 -12.61
C THR A 47 8.71 12.16 -11.83
N ALA A 48 7.90 13.22 -11.87
CA ALA A 48 6.54 13.16 -11.34
C ALA A 48 5.67 12.09 -12.02
N GLN A 49 5.97 11.73 -13.28
CA GLN A 49 5.29 10.64 -13.98
C GLN A 49 5.71 9.28 -13.40
N TYR A 50 7.01 9.06 -13.18
CA TYR A 50 7.51 7.84 -12.55
C TYR A 50 6.90 7.64 -11.15
N GLU A 51 6.82 8.70 -10.34
CA GLU A 51 6.17 8.66 -9.02
C GLU A 51 4.69 8.28 -9.12
N GLU A 52 3.95 8.84 -10.07
CA GLU A 52 2.54 8.52 -10.30
C GLU A 52 2.32 7.07 -10.77
N GLU A 53 3.17 6.57 -11.68
CA GLU A 53 3.09 5.21 -12.23
C GLU A 53 3.47 4.13 -11.21
N ASN A 54 4.30 4.48 -10.22
CA ASN A 54 4.81 3.54 -9.21
C ASN A 54 4.23 3.78 -7.81
N THR A 55 3.14 4.55 -7.69
CA THR A 55 2.43 4.79 -6.44
C THR A 55 0.98 4.33 -6.56
N TYR A 56 0.49 3.63 -5.53
CA TYR A 56 -0.85 3.05 -5.52
C TYR A 56 -1.65 3.45 -4.28
N SER A 57 -2.94 3.68 -4.50
CA SER A 57 -3.94 3.95 -3.47
C SER A 57 -4.65 2.65 -3.08
N ASN A 58 -4.32 2.15 -1.89
CA ASN A 58 -4.82 0.89 -1.33
C ASN A 58 -6.15 1.10 -0.59
N LEU A 59 -7.24 1.22 -1.34
CA LEU A 59 -8.55 1.50 -0.77
C LEU A 59 -9.16 0.24 -0.14
N ILE A 60 -9.69 0.40 1.07
CA ILE A 60 -10.47 -0.65 1.76
C ILE A 60 -11.73 -0.97 0.96
N SER A 61 -12.42 0.06 0.48
CA SER A 61 -13.60 -0.10 -0.37
C SER A 61 -13.87 1.12 -1.23
N ILE A 62 -14.19 0.88 -2.50
CA ILE A 62 -14.66 1.91 -3.44
C ILE A 62 -16.19 2.02 -3.35
N SER A 63 -16.88 0.87 -3.26
CA SER A 63 -18.35 0.80 -3.15
C SER A 63 -18.88 1.40 -1.85
N PHE A 64 -18.11 1.28 -0.75
CA PHE A 64 -18.47 1.83 0.55
C PHE A 64 -17.37 2.75 1.08
N PRO A 65 -17.25 4.00 0.58
CA PRO A 65 -16.11 4.88 0.90
C PRO A 65 -15.91 5.13 2.39
N ARG A 66 -16.98 5.05 3.20
CA ARG A 66 -16.92 5.17 4.67
C ARG A 66 -16.03 4.10 5.32
N LEU A 67 -15.87 2.93 4.71
CA LEU A 67 -14.98 1.89 5.24
C LEU A 67 -13.50 2.31 5.21
N ASN A 68 -13.12 3.24 4.33
CA ASN A 68 -11.76 3.79 4.34
C ASN A 68 -11.47 4.64 5.60
N LEU A 69 -12.48 5.06 6.36
CA LEU A 69 -12.27 5.74 7.65
C LEU A 69 -11.64 4.82 8.70
N LEU A 70 -11.72 3.49 8.54
CA LEU A 70 -11.10 2.52 9.44
C LEU A 70 -9.58 2.69 9.53
N ASN A 71 -8.94 3.19 8.47
CA ASN A 71 -7.52 3.55 8.47
C ASN A 71 -7.30 5.06 8.30
N LEU A 72 -8.29 5.88 8.70
CA LEU A 72 -8.24 7.33 8.54
C LEU A 72 -7.95 7.75 7.08
N ASN A 73 -8.50 7.05 6.08
CA ASN A 73 -8.24 7.32 4.67
C ASN A 73 -6.76 7.24 4.26
N PHE A 74 -5.92 6.53 5.03
CA PHE A 74 -4.49 6.33 4.72
C PHE A 74 -4.28 5.73 3.32
N GLY A 75 -5.19 4.86 2.88
CA GLY A 75 -5.13 4.23 1.57
C GLY A 75 -5.25 5.19 0.37
N TYR A 76 -5.64 6.45 0.55
CA TYR A 76 -5.65 7.46 -0.54
C TYR A 76 -4.23 8.01 -0.79
N HIS A 77 -3.30 7.10 -1.06
CA HIS A 77 -1.87 7.38 -1.00
C HIS A 77 -1.35 8.25 -2.15
N ASN A 78 -1.83 8.06 -3.38
CA ASN A 78 -1.48 8.96 -4.49
C ASN A 78 -1.93 10.40 -4.22
N ALA A 79 -3.15 10.56 -3.70
CA ALA A 79 -3.67 11.87 -3.34
C ALA A 79 -2.85 12.51 -2.21
N HIS A 80 -2.38 11.71 -1.26
CA HIS A 80 -1.44 12.16 -0.23
C HIS A 80 -0.10 12.59 -0.82
N HIS A 81 0.54 11.78 -1.68
CA HIS A 81 1.78 12.13 -2.38
C HIS A 81 1.66 13.45 -3.16
N LYS A 82 0.54 13.65 -3.87
CA LYS A 82 0.33 14.86 -4.66
C LYS A 82 0.21 16.12 -3.80
N ARG A 83 -0.36 16.00 -2.60
CA ARG A 83 -0.50 17.11 -1.67
C ARG A 83 -0.54 16.63 -0.21
N PRO A 84 0.63 16.43 0.44
CA PRO A 84 0.71 15.84 1.78
C PRO A 84 0.03 16.67 2.88
N MET A 85 -0.15 17.96 2.62
CA MET A 85 -0.83 18.91 3.52
C MET A 85 -2.36 18.76 3.53
N VAL A 86 -2.95 17.96 2.64
CA VAL A 86 -4.39 17.70 2.66
C VAL A 86 -4.69 16.82 3.88
N PRO A 87 -5.57 17.27 4.79
CA PRO A 87 -5.89 16.46 5.96
C PRO A 87 -6.67 15.22 5.52
N TRP A 88 -6.50 14.13 6.27
CA TRP A 88 -7.00 12.80 5.93
C TRP A 88 -8.49 12.74 5.60
N TYR A 89 -9.33 13.54 6.26
CA TYR A 89 -10.78 13.57 6.02
C TYR A 89 -11.16 14.24 4.68
N ARG A 90 -10.23 14.97 4.03
CA ARG A 90 -10.42 15.60 2.71
C ARG A 90 -9.76 14.83 1.57
N LEU A 91 -8.97 13.80 1.87
CA LEU A 91 -8.31 12.98 0.84
C LEU A 91 -9.29 12.37 -0.16
N PRO A 92 -10.47 11.85 0.21
CA PRO A 92 -11.43 11.32 -0.76
C PRO A 92 -11.85 12.38 -1.79
N SER A 93 -12.28 13.55 -1.32
CA SER A 93 -12.70 14.65 -2.22
C SER A 93 -11.55 15.22 -3.05
N TYR A 94 -10.30 15.06 -2.62
CA TYR A 94 -9.14 15.45 -3.41
C TYR A 94 -8.79 14.37 -4.45
N HIS A 95 -8.85 13.10 -4.07
CA HIS A 95 -8.70 11.97 -4.96
C HIS A 95 -9.74 12.01 -6.10
N ASP A 96 -11.00 12.32 -5.80
CA ASP A 96 -12.06 12.44 -6.81
C ASP A 96 -11.76 13.53 -7.86
N LYS A 97 -11.00 14.58 -7.48
CA LYS A 97 -10.55 15.63 -8.41
C LYS A 97 -9.38 15.19 -9.26
N LEU A 98 -8.51 14.34 -8.71
CA LEU A 98 -7.34 13.80 -9.42
C LEU A 98 -7.74 12.67 -10.38
N TYR A 99 -8.70 11.83 -9.99
CA TYR A 99 -9.15 10.67 -10.74
C TYR A 99 -10.68 10.68 -10.91
N PRO A 100 -11.23 11.55 -11.77
CA PRO A 100 -12.69 11.66 -11.95
C PRO A 100 -13.36 10.34 -12.38
N THR A 101 -12.62 9.47 -13.06
CA THR A 101 -13.09 8.18 -13.58
C THR A 101 -13.36 7.15 -12.49
N SER A 102 -12.76 7.26 -11.30
CA SER A 102 -13.07 6.39 -10.15
C SER A 102 -14.50 6.61 -9.62
N ASN A 103 -15.07 7.81 -9.83
CA ASN A 103 -16.43 8.16 -9.41
C ASN A 103 -17.53 7.46 -10.23
N VAL A 104 -17.25 7.12 -11.49
CA VAL A 104 -18.21 6.43 -12.38
C VAL A 104 -18.58 5.04 -11.83
N ILE A 105 -17.65 4.41 -11.12
CA ILE A 105 -17.89 3.12 -10.45
C ILE A 105 -18.79 3.31 -9.23
N ARG A 106 -18.60 4.38 -8.46
CA ARG A 106 -19.40 4.70 -7.27
C ARG A 106 -20.87 4.90 -7.62
N SER A 107 -21.18 5.56 -8.74
CA SER A 107 -22.55 5.81 -9.17
C SER A 107 -23.26 4.60 -9.76
N LYS A 108 -22.56 3.70 -10.48
CA LYS A 108 -23.16 2.45 -11.00
C LYS A 108 -23.54 1.44 -9.90
N VAL A 109 -22.90 1.50 -8.73
CA VAL A 109 -23.21 0.63 -7.58
C VAL A 109 -24.47 1.06 -6.82
N GLU A 110 -24.77 2.37 -6.78
CA GLU A 110 -25.99 2.91 -6.16
C GLU A 110 -27.18 2.80 -7.14
N GLY A 111 -27.68 1.58 -7.41
CA GLY A 111 -29.00 1.40 -8.02
C GLY A 111 -29.17 0.38 -9.15
N SER A 112 -28.18 -0.48 -9.46
CA SER A 112 -28.33 -1.47 -10.54
C SER A 112 -28.78 -2.85 -10.03
N ALA A 113 -30.03 -3.23 -10.34
CA ALA A 113 -30.61 -4.53 -10.05
C ALA A 113 -30.24 -5.63 -11.08
N ASP A 114 -29.48 -5.29 -12.13
CA ASP A 114 -29.12 -6.20 -13.22
C ASP A 114 -27.59 -6.42 -13.24
N SER A 115 -27.14 -7.42 -12.48
CA SER A 115 -25.75 -7.71 -12.15
C SER A 115 -24.98 -8.48 -13.23
N HIS A 116 -25.02 -8.00 -14.48
CA HIS A 116 -24.05 -8.36 -15.51
C HIS A 116 -23.21 -7.14 -15.91
N ILE A 117 -22.68 -6.42 -14.91
CA ILE A 117 -21.65 -5.42 -15.13
C ILE A 117 -20.34 -6.19 -15.34
N THR A 118 -19.94 -6.30 -16.60
CA THR A 118 -18.57 -6.66 -16.98
C THR A 118 -17.59 -5.83 -16.14
N LEU A 119 -16.71 -6.51 -15.42
CA LEU A 119 -15.66 -6.03 -14.49
C LEU A 119 -14.66 -5.02 -15.12
N ALA A 120 -14.94 -4.50 -16.30
CA ALA A 120 -14.00 -3.88 -17.22
C ALA A 120 -13.77 -2.37 -17.02
N GLU A 121 -14.17 -1.78 -15.90
CA GLU A 121 -14.05 -0.31 -15.77
C GLU A 121 -13.58 0.12 -14.38
N TYR A 122 -12.54 -0.52 -13.85
CA TYR A 122 -11.63 0.15 -12.91
C TYR A 122 -10.81 1.18 -13.68
N ALA A 123 -11.35 2.37 -13.92
CA ALA A 123 -10.73 3.35 -14.81
C ALA A 123 -9.55 4.15 -14.18
N CYS A 124 -8.89 3.60 -13.16
CA CYS A 124 -7.70 4.18 -12.55
C CYS A 124 -6.65 3.08 -12.24
N PRO A 125 -5.54 2.99 -12.99
CA PRO A 125 -4.48 1.99 -12.77
C PRO A 125 -3.87 2.04 -11.37
N GLN A 126 -3.89 3.23 -10.75
CA GLN A 126 -3.30 3.53 -9.44
C GLN A 126 -4.17 3.09 -8.26
N ILE A 127 -5.35 2.50 -8.46
CA ILE A 127 -6.16 1.97 -7.34
C ILE A 127 -5.98 0.46 -7.24
N LEU A 128 -5.64 -0.01 -6.04
CA LEU A 128 -5.61 -1.43 -5.68
C LEU A 128 -6.69 -1.73 -4.64
N SER A 129 -7.42 -2.82 -4.85
CA SER A 129 -8.46 -3.24 -3.90
C SER A 129 -7.82 -4.00 -2.73
N LEU A 130 -8.42 -3.87 -1.54
CA LEU A 130 -8.00 -4.62 -0.35
C LEU A 130 -7.96 -6.14 -0.59
N LYS A 131 -8.87 -6.66 -1.42
CA LYS A 131 -8.93 -8.09 -1.76
C LYS A 131 -7.66 -8.55 -2.47
N ASP A 132 -7.20 -7.79 -3.46
CA ASP A 132 -6.04 -8.14 -4.27
C ASP A 132 -4.75 -8.10 -3.42
N ILE A 133 -4.55 -7.02 -2.65
CA ILE A 133 -3.36 -6.88 -1.79
C ILE A 133 -3.36 -7.88 -0.62
N PHE A 134 -4.52 -8.25 -0.09
CA PHE A 134 -4.60 -9.26 0.98
C PHE A 134 -4.21 -10.66 0.48
N ALA A 135 -4.67 -11.05 -0.71
CA ALA A 135 -4.26 -12.30 -1.33
C ALA A 135 -2.75 -12.32 -1.60
N SER A 136 -2.21 -11.22 -2.12
CA SER A 136 -0.77 -11.06 -2.35
C SER A 136 0.04 -11.13 -1.04
N TRP A 137 -0.44 -10.49 0.02
CA TRP A 137 0.19 -10.51 1.35
C TRP A 137 0.43 -11.93 1.86
N HIS A 138 -0.60 -12.76 1.80
CA HIS A 138 -0.50 -14.15 2.24
C HIS A 138 0.38 -15.01 1.33
N ARG A 139 0.32 -14.78 0.02
CA ARG A 139 1.12 -15.49 -0.98
C ARG A 139 2.62 -15.24 -0.77
N HIS A 140 3.00 -14.00 -0.55
CA HIS A 140 4.41 -13.56 -0.56
C HIS A 140 5.01 -13.34 0.83
N ARG A 141 4.42 -13.87 1.91
CA ARG A 141 4.89 -13.62 3.29
C ARG A 141 6.39 -13.88 3.53
N LEU A 142 6.96 -14.94 2.93
CA LEU A 142 8.39 -15.25 3.05
C LEU A 142 9.20 -14.48 2.02
N ARG A 143 8.68 -14.38 0.79
CA ARG A 143 9.31 -13.70 -0.33
C ARG A 143 9.60 -12.23 0.00
N ARG A 144 8.66 -11.53 0.64
CA ARG A 144 8.78 -10.14 1.12
C ARG A 144 9.95 -9.91 2.07
N VAL A 145 10.37 -10.94 2.81
CA VAL A 145 11.50 -10.85 3.76
C VAL A 145 12.83 -11.13 3.07
N LEU A 146 12.82 -11.95 2.01
CA LEU A 146 14.03 -12.51 1.40
C LEU A 146 14.43 -11.83 0.09
N GLU A 147 13.47 -11.34 -0.67
CA GLU A 147 13.72 -10.73 -1.97
C GLU A 147 13.90 -9.22 -1.86
N GLU A 148 14.77 -8.71 -2.74
CA GLU A 148 15.08 -7.28 -2.86
C GLU A 148 14.12 -6.54 -3.77
N ASP A 149 13.43 -7.28 -4.64
CA ASP A 149 12.42 -6.76 -5.56
C ASP A 149 11.03 -6.76 -4.89
N TYR A 150 10.33 -5.64 -5.04
CA TYR A 150 8.96 -5.49 -4.55
C TYR A 150 7.93 -6.07 -5.53
N GLY A 151 8.37 -6.56 -6.68
CA GLY A 151 7.54 -7.13 -7.73
C GLY A 151 6.77 -6.04 -8.48
N GLU A 152 5.76 -6.49 -9.24
CA GLU A 152 5.04 -5.63 -10.17
C GLU A 152 3.53 -5.71 -9.98
N VAL A 153 2.84 -4.64 -10.37
CA VAL A 153 1.38 -4.61 -10.47
C VAL A 153 1.02 -4.78 -11.94
N HIS A 154 0.19 -5.79 -12.23
CA HIS A 154 -0.24 -6.08 -13.60
C HIS A 154 -1.19 -4.99 -14.15
N PRO A 155 -1.36 -4.93 -15.50
CA PRO A 155 -2.29 -4.01 -16.15
C PRO A 155 -3.73 -4.13 -15.65
N LEU A 156 -4.57 -3.12 -15.92
CA LEU A 156 -5.94 -3.05 -15.43
C LEU A 156 -6.83 -4.23 -15.84
N GLU A 157 -6.54 -4.81 -16.99
CA GLU A 157 -7.28 -5.91 -17.60
C GLU A 157 -6.91 -7.27 -16.98
N ALA A 158 -5.83 -7.34 -16.21
CA ALA A 158 -5.36 -8.56 -15.62
C ALA A 158 -6.27 -9.03 -14.47
N ILE A 159 -6.56 -10.34 -14.46
CA ILE A 159 -7.18 -11.00 -13.32
C ILE A 159 -6.13 -11.08 -12.21
N ASP A 160 -6.46 -10.59 -11.00
CA ASP A 160 -5.55 -10.60 -9.84
C ASP A 160 -4.32 -9.69 -10.05
N ARG A 161 -4.55 -8.39 -10.23
CA ARG A 161 -3.49 -7.42 -10.60
C ARG A 161 -2.31 -7.37 -9.63
N ALA A 162 -2.58 -7.59 -8.35
CA ALA A 162 -1.57 -7.55 -7.30
C ALA A 162 -0.87 -8.91 -7.08
N ARG A 163 -1.15 -9.93 -7.92
CA ARG A 163 -0.66 -11.30 -7.72
C ARG A 163 0.85 -11.39 -7.52
N ASP A 164 1.61 -10.65 -8.32
CA ASP A 164 3.08 -10.65 -8.29
C ASP A 164 3.65 -9.39 -7.63
N PHE A 165 2.78 -8.57 -7.04
CA PHE A 165 3.19 -7.42 -6.23
C PHE A 165 3.65 -7.94 -4.87
N VAL A 166 4.94 -8.27 -4.73
CA VAL A 166 5.53 -8.81 -3.51
C VAL A 166 5.43 -7.82 -2.36
N GLY A 167 5.52 -6.53 -2.63
CA GLY A 167 5.46 -5.42 -1.67
C GLY A 167 6.70 -5.31 -0.78
N THR A 168 6.79 -4.22 -0.02
CA THR A 168 7.98 -3.90 0.80
C THR A 168 7.82 -4.31 2.26
N LEU A 169 8.91 -4.72 2.91
CA LEU A 169 8.97 -4.94 4.35
C LEU A 169 9.60 -3.70 5.01
N GLY A 170 8.78 -2.90 5.70
CA GLY A 170 9.30 -1.77 6.49
C GLY A 170 9.75 -0.58 5.66
N ALA A 171 9.02 -0.23 4.58
CA ALA A 171 8.90 1.17 4.26
C ALA A 171 8.25 1.87 5.47
N SER A 172 8.89 2.91 5.96
CA SER A 172 8.31 3.81 6.95
C SER A 172 9.12 5.08 6.86
N PHE A 173 8.53 6.12 6.26
CA PHE A 173 8.86 7.56 6.19
C PHE A 173 10.34 8.05 6.10
N LEU A 174 11.36 7.26 6.38
CA LEU A 174 12.76 7.65 6.55
C LEU A 174 13.77 6.59 6.08
N THR A 175 13.42 5.30 5.97
CA THR A 175 14.35 4.26 5.49
C THR A 175 13.61 3.04 4.94
N VAL A 176 14.07 2.48 3.82
CA VAL A 176 13.88 1.04 3.53
C VAL A 176 14.75 0.29 4.53
N GLN A 177 14.16 -0.31 5.55
CA GLN A 177 14.85 -1.28 6.40
C GLN A 177 14.47 -2.69 5.95
N GLN A 178 15.01 -3.11 4.80
CA GLN A 178 15.21 -4.54 4.61
C GLN A 178 16.36 -4.92 5.54
N ALA A 179 16.04 -5.23 6.80
CA ALA A 179 16.99 -5.90 7.66
C ALA A 179 17.26 -7.25 7.00
N ARG A 180 18.40 -7.38 6.31
CA ARG A 180 18.95 -8.70 6.00
C ARG A 180 19.12 -9.39 7.35
N ILE A 181 18.18 -10.23 7.72
CA ILE A 181 18.42 -11.25 8.73
C ILE A 181 19.29 -12.27 8.02
N ASP A 182 20.57 -11.94 7.88
CA ASP A 182 21.58 -12.91 7.51
C ASP A 182 21.66 -13.87 8.70
N ILE A 183 20.99 -15.02 8.58
CA ILE A 183 21.11 -16.14 9.54
C ILE A 183 22.59 -16.58 9.68
N LEU A 184 23.49 -16.10 8.82
CA LEU A 184 24.92 -16.36 8.81
C LEU A 184 25.79 -15.30 9.52
N THR A 185 25.26 -14.15 9.98
CA THR A 185 26.05 -13.10 10.67
C THR A 185 26.00 -13.16 12.20
N TRP A 186 25.66 -14.31 12.78
CA TRP A 186 25.93 -14.63 14.20
C TRP A 186 27.43 -14.80 14.54
N LYS A 187 28.34 -14.31 13.70
CA LYS A 187 29.80 -14.33 13.93
C LYS A 187 30.36 -13.04 14.55
N PHE A 188 29.53 -12.05 14.88
CA PHE A 188 30.00 -10.77 15.44
C PHE A 188 29.64 -10.51 16.91
N MET A 189 29.32 -11.56 17.69
CA MET A 189 29.46 -11.52 19.14
C MET A 189 30.39 -12.65 19.54
N GLY A 190 31.63 -12.28 19.91
CA GLY A 190 32.73 -13.20 20.16
C GLY A 190 32.44 -14.24 21.24
N LEU A 191 32.23 -15.47 20.77
CA LEU A 191 32.63 -16.72 21.42
C LEU A 191 33.40 -17.56 20.38
#